data_AF-A0A0L8GDX1-F1
#
_entry.id   AF-A0A0L8GDX1-F1
#
_cell.length_a   1.000
_cell.length_b   1.000
_cell.length_c   1.000
_cell.angle_alpha   90.00
_cell.angle_beta   90.00
_cell.angle_gamma   90.00
#
_symmetry.space_group_name_H-M   'P 1'
#
loop_
_entity.id
_entity.type
_entity.pdbx_description
1 polymer ?
#
loop_
_entity_poly.entity_id
_entity_poly.type
_entity_poly.pdbx_seq_one_letter_code
_entity_poly.pdbx_strand_id
1 'polypeptide(L)'
;HLGSNNISTIKDGIFTKLSNLTTLTLDGNNITMIEKGSFRDLHSLQELVLYKTISRIEKGMFQGLHSLQKLNLDNNAMEKYEDGAFLFLPSIVKIYLRHNNLMRCGCHLPAFVNHVKKVYNRTVNVYGTCLESSEEQIPILNYTQCQNYSLFQRNLQCQTCSGMMCNDSEVESCPGSEPVCRLALSTNGVKLKTEKSCSTYRKCVEAMRNNTLTCNKWTKSRFCVGCCVGHLCNKNDFIGWTNSFVFRLIFKEFNEYTIPAESVSRAMEHELLTVTGTFRVEYCGNEIFAIYCTVFSKMTKSQLRRNISQVFNKSQELRNLGVQQSHMEFIDEMVCDESTTSAYNRTFYWPMTKIGTTAEIPCHAHVATRYCSPKTVGHPEMTSSQNMSSQNCSPFTGIWQEANMSQCYNTEQITQGLKDIESEDIDEGNINNISKEVLDISQKSEYFKEEDVELAVDIHEKMVPFISKVSANLTLNNTLRSINNLLTITEEVLAEAEQENRSANRLLNIIEAIPEKIPLEEQQVTAIYSNLAIGVAKVNRDTFDGLFYGPN
;
A
#
# COMPACT_ATOMS: atom_id res chain seq x y z
N HIS A 1 27.47 14.63 16.37
CA HIS A 1 26.99 15.91 16.92
C HIS A 1 25.92 16.47 16.01
N LEU A 2 24.72 16.72 16.54
CA LEU A 2 23.57 17.32 15.84
C LEU A 2 23.08 18.58 16.58
N GLY A 3 23.95 19.19 17.39
CA GLY A 3 23.61 20.39 18.14
C GLY A 3 23.45 21.64 17.27
N SER A 4 22.73 22.64 17.77
CA SER A 4 22.47 23.95 17.16
C SER A 4 21.86 23.88 15.76
N ASN A 5 20.96 22.92 15.53
CA ASN A 5 20.13 22.85 14.33
C ASN A 5 18.70 23.31 14.64
N ASN A 6 17.81 23.28 13.64
CA ASN A 6 16.39 23.61 13.81
C ASN A 6 15.53 22.33 13.90
N ILE A 7 16.04 21.27 14.55
CA ILE A 7 15.33 20.00 14.66
C ILE A 7 14.18 20.18 15.66
N SER A 8 12.94 19.97 15.20
CA SER A 8 11.73 20.07 16.03
C SER A 8 11.19 18.71 16.49
N THR A 9 11.48 17.63 15.76
CA THR A 9 10.96 16.29 16.06
C THR A 9 12.02 15.23 15.80
N ILE A 10 12.17 14.29 16.73
CA ILE A 10 12.99 13.09 16.55
C ILE A 10 12.07 11.90 16.31
N LYS A 11 11.96 11.49 15.04
CA LYS A 11 11.08 10.40 14.61
C LYS A 11 11.67 9.01 14.87
N ASP A 12 10.81 8.00 14.97
CA ASP A 12 11.24 6.61 15.07
C ASP A 12 12.12 6.24 13.86
N GLY A 13 13.18 5.49 14.14
CA GLY A 13 14.08 4.99 13.12
C GLY A 13 15.07 5.98 12.52
N ILE A 14 15.09 7.26 12.92
CA ILE A 14 16.05 8.25 12.39
C ILE A 14 17.52 7.86 12.65
N PHE A 15 17.77 7.00 13.65
CA PHE A 15 19.09 6.49 14.02
C PHE A 15 19.30 5.00 13.73
N THR A 16 18.43 4.34 12.95
CA THR A 16 18.41 2.87 12.70
C THR A 16 19.70 2.26 12.15
N LYS A 17 20.66 3.06 11.69
CA LYS A 17 21.95 2.59 11.16
C LYS A 17 23.17 3.04 11.97
N LEU A 18 22.95 3.72 13.09
CA LEU A 18 24.00 4.32 13.92
C LEU A 18 24.33 3.47 15.15
N SER A 19 24.37 2.14 15.00
CA SER A 19 24.58 1.21 16.11
C SER A 19 25.91 1.36 16.85
N ASN A 20 26.92 1.92 16.17
CA ASN A 20 28.26 2.19 16.72
C ASN A 20 28.40 3.61 17.32
N LEU A 21 27.36 4.44 17.27
CA LEU A 21 27.43 5.80 17.79
C LEU A 21 27.59 5.78 19.32
N THR A 22 28.64 6.43 19.83
CA THR A 22 28.95 6.48 21.26
C THR A 22 28.48 7.77 21.94
N THR A 23 28.37 8.86 21.19
CA THR A 23 27.97 10.17 21.72
C THR A 23 26.99 10.85 20.78
N LEU A 24 25.85 11.26 21.32
CA LEU A 24 24.81 12.00 20.60
C LEU A 24 24.52 13.27 21.37
N THR A 25 24.83 14.41 20.76
CA THR A 25 24.44 15.72 21.28
C THR A 25 23.41 16.33 20.34
N LEU A 26 22.30 16.76 20.91
CA LEU A 26 21.15 17.38 20.24
C LEU A 26 20.86 18.75 20.87
N ASP A 27 21.85 19.31 21.57
CA ASP A 27 21.78 20.58 22.27
C ASP A 27 21.51 21.75 21.32
N GLY A 28 20.81 22.79 21.75
CA GLY A 28 20.55 23.96 20.91
C GLY A 28 19.55 23.76 19.76
N ASN A 29 18.80 22.65 19.74
CA ASN A 29 17.65 22.45 18.85
C ASN A 29 16.34 22.95 19.48
N ASN A 30 15.22 22.86 18.74
CA ASN A 30 13.87 23.20 19.19
C ASN A 30 12.98 21.95 19.30
N ILE A 31 13.52 20.87 19.87
CA ILE A 31 12.86 19.56 19.90
C ILE A 31 11.64 19.62 20.83
N THR A 32 10.45 19.57 20.25
CA THR A 32 9.18 19.55 20.99
C THR A 32 8.64 18.13 21.18
N MET A 33 9.10 17.18 20.36
CA MET A 33 8.62 15.80 20.37
C MET A 33 9.75 14.80 20.05
N ILE A 34 9.83 13.74 20.86
CA ILE A 34 10.68 12.57 20.61
C ILE A 34 9.74 11.37 20.56
N GLU A 35 9.57 10.76 19.38
CA GLU A 35 8.71 9.60 19.21
C GLU A 35 9.21 8.39 20.03
N LYS A 36 8.29 7.53 20.46
CA LYS A 36 8.64 6.34 21.22
C LYS A 36 9.52 5.41 20.36
N GLY A 37 10.69 5.05 20.90
CA GLY A 37 11.62 4.15 20.21
C GLY A 37 12.64 4.84 19.30
N SER A 38 12.65 6.18 19.21
CA SER A 38 13.61 6.92 18.38
C SER A 38 15.08 6.59 18.63
N PHE A 39 15.44 6.14 19.85
CA PHE A 39 16.80 5.75 20.21
C PHE A 39 17.05 4.23 20.24
N ARG A 40 16.08 3.39 19.82
CA ARG A 40 16.08 1.95 20.09
C ARG A 40 17.31 1.18 19.57
N ASP A 41 17.87 1.64 18.45
CA ASP A 41 18.98 0.98 17.75
C ASP A 41 20.37 1.54 18.14
N LEU A 42 20.41 2.54 19.05
CA LEU A 42 21.64 3.18 19.52
C LEU A 42 22.31 2.39 20.66
N HIS A 43 22.58 1.11 20.42
CA HIS A 43 23.05 0.19 21.46
C HIS A 43 24.41 0.54 22.07
N SER A 44 25.30 1.19 21.32
CA SER A 44 26.64 1.59 21.76
C SER A 44 26.70 2.99 22.37
N LEU A 45 25.57 3.70 22.45
CA LEU A 45 25.55 5.08 22.92
C LEU A 45 25.89 5.16 24.40
N GLN A 46 26.93 5.91 24.74
CA GLN A 46 27.42 6.10 26.11
C GLN A 46 27.01 7.46 26.67
N GLU A 47 26.84 8.48 25.82
CA GLU A 47 26.50 9.84 26.23
C GLU A 47 25.42 10.44 25.33
N LEU A 48 24.33 10.89 25.97
CA LEU A 48 23.20 11.57 25.33
C LEU A 48 23.01 12.94 25.98
N VAL A 49 23.05 13.99 25.16
CA VAL A 49 22.84 15.39 25.59
C VAL A 49 21.62 15.96 24.89
N LEU A 50 20.62 16.37 25.69
CA LEU A 50 19.35 16.94 25.27
C LEU A 50 19.07 18.24 26.05
N TYR A 51 18.84 19.35 25.36
CA TYR A 51 18.77 20.70 25.96
C TYR A 51 17.64 21.54 25.33
N LYS A 52 17.12 22.51 26.12
CA LYS A 52 16.26 23.66 25.78
C LYS A 52 14.74 23.50 25.77
N THR A 53 14.15 22.40 25.30
CA THR A 53 12.67 22.37 25.09
C THR A 53 11.96 21.09 25.50
N ILE A 54 12.63 20.16 26.19
CA ILE A 54 11.94 18.98 26.73
C ILE A 54 11.10 19.39 27.94
N SER A 55 9.79 19.22 27.86
CA SER A 55 8.87 19.51 28.97
C SER A 55 8.49 18.26 29.77
N ARG A 56 8.58 17.08 29.16
CA ARG A 56 8.20 15.79 29.78
C ARG A 56 9.09 14.65 29.27
N ILE A 57 9.42 13.73 30.19
CA ILE A 57 10.05 12.45 29.84
C ILE A 57 9.01 11.36 29.98
N GLU A 58 8.64 10.77 28.86
CA GLU A 58 7.71 9.66 28.79
C GLU A 58 8.42 8.33 29.07
N LYS A 59 7.65 7.37 29.55
CA LYS A 59 8.13 6.01 29.78
C LYS A 59 8.58 5.37 28.47
N GLY A 60 9.79 4.79 28.48
CA GLY A 60 10.35 4.13 27.30
C GLY A 60 10.99 5.08 26.29
N MET A 61 11.03 6.39 26.55
CA MET A 61 11.75 7.36 25.72
C MET A 61 13.21 6.97 25.50
N PHE A 62 13.88 6.43 26.52
CA PHE A 62 15.29 5.99 26.45
C PHE A 62 15.46 4.48 26.20
N GLN A 63 14.43 3.81 25.70
CA GLN A 63 14.49 2.37 25.44
C GLN A 63 15.56 2.05 24.37
N GLY A 64 16.32 0.96 24.58
CA GLY A 64 17.39 0.50 23.68
C GLY A 64 18.78 1.08 23.94
N LEU A 65 18.87 2.11 24.80
CA LEU A 65 20.12 2.76 25.22
C LEU A 65 20.88 1.95 26.29
N HIS A 66 21.22 0.70 25.97
CA HIS A 66 21.81 -0.26 26.91
C HIS A 66 23.19 0.15 27.43
N SER A 67 23.99 0.85 26.63
CA SER A 67 25.35 1.28 27.00
C SER A 67 25.41 2.68 27.60
N LEU A 68 24.27 3.36 27.79
CA LEU A 68 24.24 4.76 28.19
C LEU A 68 24.78 4.94 29.60
N GLN A 69 25.84 5.72 29.74
CA GLN A 69 26.50 6.02 31.00
C GLN A 69 26.19 7.43 31.50
N LYS A 70 25.97 8.38 30.58
CA LYS A 70 25.66 9.77 30.90
C LYS A 70 24.43 10.23 30.14
N LEU A 71 23.42 10.69 30.88
CA LEU A 71 22.24 11.36 30.35
C LEU A 71 22.25 12.80 30.84
N ASN A 72 22.40 13.75 29.91
CA ASN A 72 22.36 15.16 30.22
C ASN A 72 21.06 15.79 29.73
N LEU A 73 20.25 16.25 30.67
CA LEU A 73 18.97 16.92 30.50
C LEU A 73 18.97 18.28 31.23
N ASP A 74 20.15 18.85 31.49
CA ASP A 74 20.27 20.16 32.10
C ASP A 74 19.57 21.24 31.25
N ASN A 75 19.01 22.25 31.91
CA ASN A 75 18.37 23.42 31.30
C ASN A 75 17.28 23.05 30.27
N ASN A 76 16.37 22.18 30.68
CA ASN A 76 15.10 21.96 29.99
C ASN A 76 13.96 22.59 30.82
N ALA A 77 12.75 22.62 30.26
CA ALA A 77 11.56 23.13 30.93
C ALA A 77 10.73 21.99 31.53
N MET A 78 11.38 20.98 32.12
CA MET A 78 10.68 19.76 32.54
C MET A 78 9.76 19.99 33.73
N GLU A 79 8.52 19.54 33.62
CA GLU A 79 7.53 19.55 34.71
C GLU A 79 7.54 18.24 35.51
N LYS A 80 7.69 17.12 34.80
CA LYS A 80 7.66 15.76 35.37
C LYS A 80 8.33 14.74 34.46
N TYR A 81 8.71 13.61 35.04
CA TYR A 81 9.05 12.38 34.32
C TYR A 81 8.07 11.28 34.73
N GLU A 82 7.79 10.35 33.82
CA GLU A 82 6.92 9.21 34.10
C GLU A 82 7.64 8.11 34.90
N ASP A 83 6.86 7.37 35.70
CA ASP A 83 7.33 6.16 36.36
C ASP A 83 7.81 5.15 35.31
N GLY A 84 9.02 4.62 35.50
CA GLY A 84 9.65 3.68 34.59
C GLY A 84 10.55 4.30 33.52
N ALA A 85 10.60 5.64 33.40
CA ALA A 85 11.41 6.33 32.39
C ALA A 85 12.89 5.93 32.39
N PHE A 86 13.46 5.66 33.58
CA PHE A 86 14.88 5.33 33.76
C PHE A 86 15.18 3.82 33.91
N LEU A 87 14.16 2.94 33.94
CA LEU A 87 14.36 1.49 34.17
C LEU A 87 15.15 0.79 33.06
N PHE A 88 15.11 1.33 31.85
CA PHE A 88 15.75 0.74 30.66
C PHE A 88 17.20 1.19 30.45
N LEU A 89 17.83 1.76 31.49
CA LEU A 89 19.20 2.28 31.46
C LEU A 89 20.15 1.48 32.37
N PRO A 90 20.50 0.24 32.00
CA PRO A 90 21.26 -0.67 32.88
C PRO A 90 22.68 -0.15 33.21
N SER A 91 23.27 0.67 32.33
CA SER A 91 24.64 1.17 32.45
C SER A 91 24.77 2.60 33.01
N ILE A 92 23.66 3.25 33.40
CA ILE A 92 23.64 4.70 33.67
C ILE A 92 24.41 5.10 34.93
N VAL A 93 25.44 5.93 34.80
CA VAL A 93 26.28 6.38 35.93
C VAL A 93 25.91 7.79 36.37
N LYS A 94 25.54 8.66 35.43
CA LYS A 94 25.25 10.08 35.70
C LYS A 94 23.99 10.54 35.00
N ILE A 95 23.11 11.19 35.74
CA ILE A 95 21.90 11.84 35.25
C ILE A 95 21.97 13.30 35.66
N TYR A 96 21.97 14.20 34.69
CA TYR A 96 22.01 15.65 34.91
C TYR A 96 20.63 16.24 34.59
N LEU A 97 20.04 16.92 35.58
CA LEU A 97 18.69 17.48 35.60
C LEU A 97 18.69 18.92 36.17
N ARG A 98 19.84 19.59 36.22
CA ARG A 98 19.99 20.94 36.76
C ARG A 98 19.20 21.94 35.91
N HIS A 99 18.77 23.03 36.53
CA HIS A 99 18.03 24.10 35.87
C HIS A 99 16.71 23.64 35.20
N ASN A 100 16.05 22.62 35.76
CA ASN A 100 14.66 22.25 35.43
C ASN A 100 13.72 22.75 36.53
N ASN A 101 13.55 24.07 36.61
CA ASN A 101 12.94 24.73 37.78
C ASN A 101 11.46 24.38 38.00
N LEU A 102 10.77 23.82 37.00
CA LEU A 102 9.36 23.42 37.07
C LEU A 102 9.17 21.95 37.49
N MET A 103 10.27 21.18 37.65
CA MET A 103 10.20 19.74 37.83
C MET A 103 9.69 19.38 39.21
N ARG A 104 8.54 18.72 39.30
CA ARG A 104 8.00 18.23 40.58
C ARG A 104 8.73 16.98 41.07
N CYS A 105 8.85 16.85 42.39
CA CYS A 105 9.45 15.67 42.99
C CYS A 105 8.61 14.41 42.73
N GLY A 106 9.29 13.28 42.56
CA GLY A 106 8.68 11.99 42.27
C GLY A 106 9.51 10.85 42.88
N CYS A 107 8.84 9.73 43.18
CA CYS A 107 9.46 8.65 43.94
C CYS A 107 10.23 7.63 43.12
N HIS A 108 9.97 7.55 41.82
CA HIS A 108 10.56 6.52 40.98
C HIS A 108 12.07 6.67 40.82
N LEU A 109 12.61 7.87 40.60
CA LEU A 109 14.05 8.05 40.39
C LEU A 109 14.86 7.77 41.68
N PRO A 110 14.49 8.28 42.87
CA PRO A 110 15.12 7.85 44.13
C PRO A 110 15.07 6.34 44.36
N ALA A 111 13.91 5.70 44.10
CA ALA A 111 13.76 4.26 44.23
C ALA A 111 14.65 3.48 43.25
N PHE A 112 14.80 3.96 42.01
CA PHE A 112 15.70 3.39 41.01
C PHE A 112 17.16 3.44 41.47
N VAL A 113 17.62 4.61 41.93
CA VAL A 113 18.99 4.78 42.44
C VAL A 113 19.26 3.87 43.64
N ASN A 114 18.32 3.81 44.59
CA ASN A 114 18.42 2.95 45.76
C ASN A 114 18.47 1.47 45.38
N HIS A 115 17.64 1.03 44.42
CA HIS A 115 17.66 -0.34 43.92
C HIS A 115 18.97 -0.68 43.22
N VAL A 116 19.48 0.21 42.36
CA VAL A 116 20.74 -0.02 41.65
C VAL A 116 21.90 -0.16 42.63
N LYS A 117 21.91 0.65 43.70
CA LYS A 117 22.88 0.53 44.79
C LYS A 117 22.71 -0.75 45.60
N LYS A 118 21.47 -1.11 45.97
CA LYS A 118 21.18 -2.30 46.79
C LYS A 118 21.46 -3.62 46.05
N VAL A 119 21.11 -3.71 44.77
CA VAL A 119 21.14 -4.96 43.99
C VAL A 119 22.46 -5.13 43.24
N TYR A 120 22.95 -4.07 42.61
CA TYR A 120 24.13 -4.14 41.74
C TYR A 120 25.39 -3.52 42.37
N ASN A 121 25.30 -3.02 43.62
CA ASN A 121 26.37 -2.29 44.29
C ASN A 121 26.95 -1.15 43.44
N ARG A 122 26.10 -0.52 42.64
CA ARG A 122 26.49 0.50 41.66
C ARG A 122 25.90 1.84 42.05
N THR A 123 26.70 2.89 42.00
CA THR A 123 26.24 4.25 42.33
C THR A 123 25.78 4.97 41.06
N VAL A 124 24.58 5.53 41.10
CA VAL A 124 24.04 6.43 40.07
C VAL A 124 24.02 7.84 40.66
N ASN A 125 24.75 8.76 40.05
CA ASN A 125 24.79 10.15 40.51
C ASN A 125 23.71 10.94 39.79
N VAL A 126 22.80 11.54 40.56
CA VAL A 126 21.75 12.41 40.04
C VAL A 126 22.05 13.84 40.46
N TYR A 127 22.12 14.75 39.49
CA TYR A 127 22.39 16.17 39.73
C TYR A 127 21.17 17.00 39.37
N GLY A 128 20.51 17.61 40.34
CA GLY A 128 19.35 18.46 40.11
C GLY A 128 18.47 18.60 41.35
N THR A 129 17.55 19.55 41.29
CA THR A 129 16.54 19.81 42.31
C THR A 129 15.14 19.55 41.74
N CYS A 130 14.16 19.35 42.61
CA CYS A 130 12.75 19.26 42.26
C CYS A 130 11.92 20.08 43.25
N LEU A 131 10.73 20.49 42.80
CA LEU A 131 9.72 21.19 43.60
C LEU A 131 8.89 20.19 44.40
N GLU A 132 8.90 20.32 45.72
CA GLU A 132 7.97 19.64 46.61
C GLU A 132 6.59 20.34 46.59
N SER A 133 5.57 19.72 47.19
CA SER A 133 4.22 20.28 47.33
C SER A 133 4.15 21.65 48.01
N SER A 134 5.18 22.01 48.79
CA SER A 134 5.37 23.31 49.44
C SER A 134 6.00 24.39 48.55
N GLU A 135 6.27 24.07 47.28
CA GLU A 135 7.06 24.90 46.33
C GLU A 135 8.53 25.11 46.73
N GLU A 136 9.02 24.38 47.74
CA GLU A 136 10.45 24.35 48.07
C GLU A 136 11.23 23.51 47.06
N GLN A 137 12.39 24.01 46.62
CA GLN A 137 13.32 23.24 45.81
C GLN A 137 14.26 22.40 46.69
N ILE A 138 14.17 21.08 46.54
CA ILE A 138 15.03 20.13 47.25
C ILE A 138 15.85 19.29 46.27
N PRO A 139 17.01 18.73 46.68
CA PRO A 139 17.72 17.74 45.88
C PRO A 139 16.81 16.52 45.59
N ILE A 140 16.78 16.04 44.35
CA ILE A 140 15.85 14.99 43.90
C ILE A 140 15.94 13.71 44.76
N LEU A 141 17.17 13.33 45.14
CA LEU A 141 17.40 12.13 45.94
C LEU A 141 17.02 12.29 47.43
N ASN A 142 16.74 13.51 47.88
CA ASN A 142 16.33 13.79 49.25
C ASN A 142 14.80 13.78 49.42
N TYR A 143 14.02 13.47 48.38
CA TYR A 143 12.57 13.41 48.48
C TYR A 143 12.13 12.23 49.36
N THR A 144 11.65 12.54 50.57
CA THR A 144 11.43 11.55 51.65
C THR A 144 10.05 10.89 51.64
N GLN A 145 9.10 11.38 50.83
CA GLN A 145 7.71 10.89 50.78
C GLN A 145 7.58 9.49 50.13
N CYS A 146 8.69 8.80 49.87
CA CYS A 146 8.76 7.58 49.06
C CYS A 146 8.90 6.28 49.88
N GLN A 147 8.62 6.32 51.19
CA GLN A 147 8.89 5.20 52.11
C GLN A 147 8.21 3.88 51.70
N ASN A 148 7.02 3.93 51.08
CA ASN A 148 6.28 2.76 50.62
C ASN A 148 6.29 2.58 49.09
N TYR A 149 7.17 3.28 48.39
CA TYR A 149 7.23 3.22 46.93
C TYR A 149 7.95 1.94 46.47
N SER A 150 7.22 1.04 45.80
CA SER A 150 7.84 -0.08 45.08
C SER A 150 8.39 0.42 43.76
N LEU A 151 9.70 0.29 43.54
CA LEU A 151 10.33 0.55 42.25
C LEU A 151 9.63 -0.20 41.11
N PHE A 152 9.16 -1.40 41.43
CA PHE A 152 8.45 -2.25 40.49
C PHE A 152 7.03 -2.45 41.01
N GLN A 153 6.18 -1.42 40.90
CA GLN A 153 4.74 -1.60 41.04
C GLN A 153 4.29 -2.77 40.13
N ARG A 154 3.25 -3.54 40.51
CA ARG A 154 2.88 -4.80 39.81
C ARG A 154 2.79 -4.64 38.28
N ASN A 155 2.29 -3.48 37.82
CA ASN A 155 2.14 -3.20 36.39
C ASN A 155 3.47 -2.82 35.72
N LEU A 156 4.41 -2.18 36.44
CA LEU A 156 5.76 -1.90 35.94
C LEU A 156 6.62 -3.18 35.78
N GLN A 157 6.47 -4.18 36.67
CA GLN A 157 7.21 -5.46 36.61
C GLN A 157 6.98 -6.21 35.28
N CYS A 158 5.73 -6.28 34.82
CA CYS A 158 5.39 -6.94 33.55
C CYS A 158 5.80 -6.10 32.35
N GLN A 159 5.64 -4.78 32.45
CA GLN A 159 5.98 -3.84 31.39
C GLN A 159 7.49 -3.77 31.13
N THR A 160 8.35 -3.98 32.13
CA THR A 160 9.81 -4.06 31.91
C THR A 160 10.24 -5.28 31.12
N CYS A 161 9.46 -6.37 31.16
CA CYS A 161 9.80 -7.60 30.46
C CYS A 161 9.37 -7.60 28.99
N SER A 162 8.33 -6.85 28.60
CA SER A 162 7.83 -6.79 27.22
C SER A 162 7.84 -5.39 26.56
N GLY A 163 7.95 -4.29 27.30
CA GLY A 163 7.77 -2.94 26.73
C GLY A 163 6.33 -2.63 26.24
N MET A 164 5.38 -3.55 26.44
CA MET A 164 3.94 -3.37 26.23
C MET A 164 3.20 -3.31 27.57
N MET A 165 2.08 -2.56 27.61
CA MET A 165 1.13 -2.62 28.73
C MET A 165 0.39 -3.97 28.64
N CYS A 166 0.52 -4.82 29.65
CA CYS A 166 -0.35 -5.99 29.81
C CYS A 166 -1.65 -5.53 30.47
N ASN A 167 -2.79 -6.13 30.14
CA ASN A 167 -4.04 -5.86 30.85
C ASN A 167 -4.00 -6.51 32.24
N ASP A 168 -4.68 -5.92 33.23
CA ASP A 168 -4.65 -6.39 34.63
C ASP A 168 -5.11 -7.86 34.78
N SER A 169 -5.91 -8.39 33.84
CA SER A 169 -6.37 -9.78 33.80
C SER A 169 -5.33 -10.78 33.30
N GLU A 170 -4.23 -10.32 32.69
CA GLU A 170 -3.18 -11.16 32.07
C GLU A 170 -1.97 -11.38 32.99
N VAL A 171 -1.96 -10.75 34.17
CA VAL A 171 -0.80 -10.72 35.07
C VAL A 171 -1.09 -11.47 36.36
N GLU A 172 -0.64 -12.72 36.43
CA GLU A 172 -0.47 -13.43 37.70
C GLU A 172 0.88 -13.03 38.32
N SER A 173 0.86 -12.65 39.61
CA SER A 173 1.94 -11.98 40.36
C SER A 173 3.38 -12.33 39.93
N CYS A 174 4.28 -11.35 39.81
CA CYS A 174 5.71 -11.55 39.55
C CYS A 174 6.52 -11.52 40.88
N PRO A 175 6.82 -12.65 41.55
CA PRO A 175 7.53 -12.63 42.82
C PRO A 175 9.03 -12.79 42.53
N GLY A 176 9.80 -11.70 42.54
CA GLY A 176 11.27 -11.81 42.55
C GLY A 176 12.05 -10.61 42.03
N SER A 177 13.35 -10.61 42.31
CA SER A 177 14.35 -9.58 41.98
C SER A 177 14.75 -9.52 40.49
N GLU A 178 14.44 -10.56 39.71
CA GLU A 178 14.83 -10.71 38.30
C GLU A 178 13.64 -11.22 37.47
N PRO A 179 12.63 -10.36 37.20
CA PRO A 179 11.47 -10.76 36.41
C PRO A 179 11.87 -10.98 34.95
N VAL A 180 11.48 -12.14 34.41
CA VAL A 180 11.53 -12.44 32.97
C VAL A 180 10.14 -12.78 32.48
N CYS A 181 9.86 -12.44 31.23
CA CYS A 181 8.68 -12.94 30.57
C CYS A 181 8.90 -14.42 30.24
N ARG A 182 8.02 -15.24 30.78
CA ARG A 182 7.85 -16.64 30.45
C ARG A 182 6.69 -16.72 29.47
N LEU A 183 6.98 -17.10 28.25
CA LEU A 183 5.97 -17.55 27.30
C LEU A 183 5.78 -19.06 27.48
N ALA A 184 4.55 -19.54 27.44
CA ALA A 184 4.23 -20.95 27.38
C ALA A 184 3.39 -21.23 26.13
N LEU A 185 3.78 -22.22 25.35
CA LEU A 185 3.04 -22.77 24.23
C LEU A 185 2.38 -24.06 24.69
N SER A 186 1.06 -24.10 24.67
CA SER A 186 0.32 -25.35 24.87
C SER A 186 -0.40 -25.74 23.59
N THR A 187 -0.51 -27.04 23.36
CA THR A 187 -1.33 -27.60 22.27
C THR A 187 -2.57 -28.24 22.88
N ASN A 188 -3.73 -27.67 22.59
CA ASN A 188 -5.01 -28.32 22.88
C ASN A 188 -5.57 -28.92 21.58
N GLY A 189 -5.00 -30.04 21.16
CA GLY A 189 -5.30 -30.62 19.84
C GLY A 189 -4.73 -29.75 18.71
N VAL A 190 -5.61 -29.03 18.00
CA VAL A 190 -5.28 -28.23 16.80
C VAL A 190 -4.93 -26.77 17.17
N LYS A 191 -5.38 -26.30 18.33
CA LYS A 191 -5.20 -24.90 18.75
C LYS A 191 -3.88 -24.74 19.49
N LEU A 192 -3.04 -23.86 18.97
CA LEU A 192 -1.85 -23.38 19.67
C LEU A 192 -2.29 -22.26 20.61
N LYS A 193 -1.96 -22.34 21.90
CA LYS A 193 -2.24 -21.26 22.86
C LYS A 193 -0.93 -20.74 23.40
N THR A 194 -0.70 -19.44 23.20
CA THR A 194 0.44 -18.71 23.77
C THR A 194 -0.02 -18.04 25.05
N GLU A 195 0.57 -18.41 26.17
CA GLU A 195 0.33 -17.81 27.48
C GLU A 195 1.55 -17.01 27.87
N LYS A 196 1.35 -15.72 28.21
CA LYS A 196 2.41 -14.86 28.74
C LYS A 196 2.26 -14.83 30.26
N SER A 197 3.37 -14.99 30.96
CA SER A 197 3.43 -14.97 32.42
C SER A 197 4.76 -14.38 32.88
N CYS A 198 4.81 -13.89 34.11
CA CYS A 198 6.05 -13.55 34.77
C CYS A 198 6.70 -14.78 35.40
N SER A 199 8.02 -14.88 35.33
CA SER A 199 8.81 -15.84 36.11
C SER A 199 10.10 -15.20 36.59
N THR A 200 10.83 -15.83 37.50
CA THR A 200 12.25 -15.49 37.71
C THR A 200 13.11 -16.08 36.61
N TYR A 201 14.21 -15.41 36.26
CA TYR A 201 15.17 -15.90 35.24
C TYR A 201 15.52 -17.38 35.45
N ARG A 202 15.88 -17.74 36.70
CA ARG A 202 16.22 -19.11 37.11
C ARG A 202 15.12 -20.13 36.83
N LYS A 203 13.89 -19.89 37.33
CA LYS A 203 12.74 -20.79 37.14
C LYS A 203 12.37 -20.95 35.66
N CYS A 204 12.52 -19.87 34.90
CA CYS A 204 12.21 -19.89 33.48
C CYS A 204 13.25 -20.73 32.71
N VAL A 205 14.55 -20.48 32.92
CA VAL A 205 15.64 -21.21 32.23
C VAL A 205 15.61 -22.70 32.56
N GLU A 206 15.26 -23.08 33.79
CA GLU A 206 15.03 -24.47 34.18
C GLU A 206 13.86 -25.10 33.40
N ALA A 207 12.74 -24.40 33.28
CA ALA A 207 11.62 -24.85 32.45
C ALA A 207 12.01 -24.95 30.96
N MET A 208 12.85 -24.05 30.46
CA MET A 208 13.38 -24.11 29.09
C MET A 208 14.26 -25.33 28.84
N ARG A 209 15.13 -25.67 29.78
CA ARG A 209 16.00 -26.86 29.70
C ARG A 209 15.20 -28.16 29.69
N ASN A 210 14.02 -28.18 30.30
CA ASN A 210 13.14 -29.35 30.26
C ASN A 210 12.43 -29.53 28.91
N ASN A 211 12.39 -28.52 28.04
CA ASN A 211 11.73 -28.62 26.74
C ASN A 211 12.42 -29.59 25.75
N THR A 212 13.74 -29.73 25.81
CA THR A 212 14.52 -30.58 24.87
C THR A 212 14.07 -32.05 24.91
N LEU A 213 13.46 -32.48 26.02
CA LEU A 213 12.96 -33.85 26.22
C LEU A 213 11.49 -34.02 25.78
N THR A 214 10.67 -32.97 25.88
CA THR A 214 9.21 -33.03 25.73
C THR A 214 8.67 -32.34 24.49
N CYS A 215 9.28 -31.24 24.04
CA CYS A 215 8.77 -30.44 22.94
C CYS A 215 9.10 -31.04 21.58
N ASN A 216 10.13 -31.88 21.44
CA ASN A 216 10.50 -32.45 20.13
C ASN A 216 9.50 -33.50 19.57
N LYS A 217 8.58 -34.03 20.38
CA LYS A 217 7.64 -35.12 20.01
C LYS A 217 6.14 -34.70 20.02
N TRP A 218 5.83 -33.40 20.18
CA TRP A 218 4.51 -32.75 20.08
C TRP A 218 3.26 -33.66 20.07
N THR A 219 2.91 -34.24 21.23
CA THR A 219 1.66 -34.98 21.48
C THR A 219 0.67 -34.10 22.24
N LYS A 220 -0.64 -34.41 22.18
CA LYS A 220 -1.71 -33.68 22.89
C LYS A 220 -1.30 -33.44 24.36
N SER A 221 -1.56 -32.21 24.86
CA SER A 221 -1.37 -31.81 26.27
C SER A 221 0.09 -31.55 26.72
N ARG A 222 1.00 -31.16 25.81
CA ARG A 222 2.36 -30.71 26.18
C ARG A 222 2.49 -29.20 26.21
N PHE A 223 3.25 -28.70 27.20
CA PHE A 223 3.57 -27.29 27.41
C PHE A 223 5.06 -27.05 27.11
N CYS A 224 5.35 -26.09 26.25
CA CYS A 224 6.69 -25.69 25.85
C CYS A 224 6.97 -24.27 26.32
N VAL A 225 8.05 -24.07 27.06
CA VAL A 225 8.31 -22.79 27.74
C VAL A 225 9.42 -22.01 27.06
N GLY A 226 9.28 -20.70 26.90
CA GLY A 226 10.29 -19.82 26.32
C GLY A 226 10.53 -18.65 27.24
N CYS A 227 11.80 -18.38 27.51
CA CYS A 227 12.21 -17.22 28.27
C CYS A 227 12.69 -16.17 27.30
N CYS A 228 12.15 -14.98 27.42
CA CYS A 228 12.55 -13.83 26.64
C CYS A 228 12.85 -12.67 27.58
N VAL A 229 13.69 -11.75 27.12
CA VAL A 229 14.06 -10.54 27.86
C VAL A 229 13.89 -9.34 26.94
N GLY A 230 13.18 -8.31 27.43
CA GLY A 230 12.99 -7.05 26.72
C GLY A 230 12.20 -7.19 25.42
N HIS A 231 12.66 -6.52 24.36
CA HIS A 231 11.96 -6.45 23.07
C HIS A 231 11.78 -7.82 22.37
N LEU A 232 12.56 -8.82 22.75
CA LEU A 232 12.44 -10.19 22.23
C LEU A 232 11.11 -10.85 22.61
N CYS A 233 10.41 -10.33 23.62
CA CYS A 233 9.08 -10.79 24.04
C CYS A 233 7.92 -10.22 23.20
N ASN A 234 8.19 -9.27 22.31
CA ASN A 234 7.17 -8.64 21.45
C ASN A 234 6.98 -9.35 20.12
N LYS A 235 7.85 -10.30 19.80
CA LYS A 235 7.58 -11.18 18.67
C LYS A 235 6.50 -12.16 19.12
N ASN A 236 5.39 -12.20 18.39
CA ASN A 236 4.42 -13.30 18.50
C ASN A 236 5.05 -14.64 18.09
N ASP A 237 6.30 -14.61 17.60
CA ASP A 237 7.12 -15.77 17.33
C ASP A 237 7.99 -16.16 18.53
N PHE A 238 7.80 -17.39 18.98
CA PHE A 238 8.82 -18.10 19.73
C PHE A 238 10.04 -18.30 18.82
N ILE A 239 11.12 -17.56 19.09
CA ILE A 239 12.35 -17.62 18.29
C ILE A 239 12.80 -19.09 18.15
N GLY A 240 12.63 -19.64 16.95
CA GLY A 240 13.03 -21.00 16.56
C GLY A 240 11.90 -22.05 16.48
N TRP A 241 10.72 -21.83 17.07
CA TRP A 241 9.65 -22.86 17.13
C TRP A 241 8.36 -22.50 16.40
N THR A 242 8.13 -21.22 16.14
CA THR A 242 6.98 -20.75 15.36
C THR A 242 7.41 -19.79 14.26
N ASN A 243 6.63 -19.73 13.19
CA ASN A 243 6.69 -18.72 12.14
C ASN A 243 5.37 -17.95 12.15
N SER A 244 5.45 -16.62 12.07
CA SER A 244 4.29 -15.77 11.84
C SER A 244 4.23 -15.34 10.38
N PHE A 245 3.04 -15.44 9.80
CA PHE A 245 2.75 -15.02 8.44
C PHE A 245 1.51 -14.13 8.43
N VAL A 246 1.48 -13.18 7.51
CA VAL A 246 0.27 -12.42 7.19
C VAL A 246 -0.10 -12.73 5.75
N PHE A 247 -1.32 -13.19 5.55
CA PHE A 247 -1.91 -13.31 4.22
C PHE A 247 -2.95 -12.23 4.06
N ARG A 248 -2.97 -11.59 2.90
CA ARG A 248 -4.04 -10.67 2.53
C ARG A 248 -4.89 -11.33 1.44
N LEU A 249 -6.19 -11.24 1.61
CA LEU A 249 -7.19 -11.77 0.69
C LEU A 249 -8.05 -10.62 0.22
N ILE A 250 -8.26 -10.52 -1.08
CA ILE A 250 -9.26 -9.62 -1.66
C ILE A 250 -10.45 -10.43 -2.14
N PHE A 251 -11.64 -9.88 -1.89
CA PHE A 251 -12.90 -10.43 -2.38
C PHE A 251 -13.49 -9.55 -3.49
N LYS A 252 -13.42 -9.99 -4.74
CA LYS A 252 -13.84 -9.17 -5.90
C LYS A 252 -15.34 -8.83 -5.99
N GLU A 253 -16.17 -9.44 -5.16
CA GLU A 253 -17.63 -9.25 -5.15
C GLU A 253 -18.13 -9.13 -3.71
N PHE A 254 -17.52 -8.24 -2.91
CA PHE A 254 -17.87 -8.10 -1.50
C PHE A 254 -18.69 -6.85 -1.23
N ASN A 255 -20.00 -7.03 -1.09
CA ASN A 255 -20.90 -5.95 -0.70
C ASN A 255 -21.14 -5.97 0.82
N GLU A 256 -20.42 -5.12 1.55
CA GLU A 256 -20.50 -4.98 3.02
C GLU A 256 -21.91 -4.61 3.52
N TYR A 257 -22.75 -3.97 2.69
CA TYR A 257 -24.14 -3.66 3.03
C TYR A 257 -25.04 -4.91 3.06
N THR A 258 -24.64 -5.97 2.35
CA THR A 258 -25.40 -7.23 2.29
C THR A 258 -24.84 -8.30 3.23
N ILE A 259 -23.52 -8.32 3.42
CA ILE A 259 -22.83 -9.31 4.24
C ILE A 259 -21.90 -8.56 5.20
N PRO A 260 -22.19 -8.53 6.52
CA PRO A 260 -21.32 -7.84 7.47
C PRO A 260 -19.92 -8.46 7.47
N ALA A 261 -18.88 -7.65 7.22
CA ALA A 261 -17.49 -8.11 7.13
C ALA A 261 -16.98 -8.80 8.41
N GLU A 262 -17.51 -8.40 9.57
CA GLU A 262 -17.22 -9.07 10.83
C GLU A 262 -17.72 -10.53 10.86
N SER A 263 -18.86 -10.82 10.22
CA SER A 263 -19.40 -12.18 10.14
C SER A 263 -18.52 -13.09 9.28
N VAL A 264 -18.02 -12.57 8.16
CA VAL A 264 -17.05 -13.27 7.31
C VAL A 264 -15.74 -13.50 8.05
N SER A 265 -15.22 -12.48 8.73
CA SER A 265 -14.00 -12.59 9.53
C SER A 265 -14.12 -13.70 10.59
N ARG A 266 -15.23 -13.71 11.35
CA ARG A 266 -15.49 -14.74 12.38
C ARG A 266 -15.65 -16.14 11.78
N ALA A 267 -16.35 -16.28 10.65
CA ALA A 267 -16.50 -17.55 9.96
C ALA A 267 -15.14 -18.08 9.44
N MET A 268 -14.31 -17.21 8.86
CA MET A 268 -12.95 -17.56 8.44
C MET A 268 -12.08 -17.99 9.63
N GLU A 269 -12.11 -17.27 10.75
CA GLU A 269 -11.41 -17.67 11.97
C GLU A 269 -11.89 -19.03 12.50
N HIS A 270 -13.20 -19.27 12.50
CA HIS A 270 -13.82 -20.51 12.96
C HIS A 270 -13.38 -21.71 12.10
N GLU A 271 -13.44 -21.59 10.78
CA GLU A 271 -13.00 -22.64 9.85
C GLU A 271 -11.50 -22.94 9.99
N LEU A 272 -10.69 -21.91 10.22
CA LEU A 272 -9.24 -22.04 10.42
C LEU A 272 -8.85 -22.71 11.75
N LEU A 273 -9.78 -22.93 12.68
CA LEU A 273 -9.53 -23.75 13.88
C LEU A 273 -9.14 -25.20 13.54
N THR A 274 -9.44 -25.66 12.32
CA THR A 274 -9.04 -26.97 11.80
C THR A 274 -7.56 -27.03 11.37
N VAL A 275 -6.92 -25.88 11.17
CA VAL A 275 -5.50 -25.78 10.84
C VAL A 275 -4.69 -25.61 12.11
N THR A 276 -3.58 -26.34 12.23
CA THR A 276 -2.74 -26.25 13.42
C THR A 276 -2.01 -24.91 13.51
N GLY A 277 -2.44 -24.05 14.43
CA GLY A 277 -1.87 -22.72 14.62
C GLY A 277 -2.79 -21.78 15.41
N THR A 278 -2.44 -20.50 15.45
CA THR A 278 -3.35 -19.41 15.81
C THR A 278 -3.65 -18.56 14.60
N PHE A 279 -4.92 -18.27 14.40
CA PHE A 279 -5.41 -17.46 13.30
C PHE A 279 -6.24 -16.31 13.86
N ARG A 280 -6.04 -15.13 13.30
CA ARG A 280 -6.87 -13.95 13.51
C ARG A 280 -7.16 -13.33 12.15
N VAL A 281 -8.41 -13.00 11.89
CA VAL A 281 -8.85 -12.40 10.63
C VAL A 281 -9.40 -11.01 10.94
N GLU A 282 -8.82 -10.01 10.29
CA GLU A 282 -9.27 -8.62 10.37
C GLU A 282 -9.77 -8.17 9.00
N TYR A 283 -10.95 -7.54 8.96
CA TYR A 283 -11.40 -6.81 7.77
C TYR A 283 -10.68 -5.47 7.70
N CYS A 284 -10.10 -5.18 6.54
CA CYS A 284 -9.21 -4.05 6.31
C CYS A 284 -9.91 -2.87 5.61
N GLY A 285 -11.17 -3.02 5.21
CA GLY A 285 -11.85 -2.13 4.27
C GLY A 285 -11.56 -2.51 2.81
N ASN A 286 -12.37 -1.97 1.88
CA ASN A 286 -12.24 -2.19 0.43
C ASN A 286 -12.10 -3.68 0.06
N GLU A 287 -13.00 -4.51 0.59
CA GLU A 287 -13.08 -5.95 0.28
C GLU A 287 -11.86 -6.80 0.70
N ILE A 288 -10.96 -6.23 1.50
CA ILE A 288 -9.72 -6.90 1.91
C ILE A 288 -9.83 -7.46 3.32
N PHE A 289 -9.32 -8.68 3.49
CA PHE A 289 -9.18 -9.36 4.77
C PHE A 289 -7.71 -9.74 5.01
N ALA A 290 -7.20 -9.44 6.20
CA ALA A 290 -5.86 -9.85 6.64
C ALA A 290 -5.97 -11.05 7.59
N ILE A 291 -5.33 -12.16 7.22
CA ILE A 291 -5.21 -13.36 8.05
C ILE A 291 -3.82 -13.36 8.70
N TYR A 292 -3.79 -13.07 9.98
CA TYR A 292 -2.61 -13.18 10.84
C TYR A 292 -2.51 -14.62 11.35
N CYS A 293 -1.41 -15.29 10.99
CA CYS A 293 -1.18 -16.68 11.32
C CYS A 293 0.09 -16.81 12.16
N THR A 294 0.05 -17.60 13.23
CA THR A 294 1.25 -18.10 13.90
C THR A 294 1.19 -19.62 13.93
N VAL A 295 2.16 -20.25 13.25
CA VAL A 295 2.22 -21.70 13.05
C VAL A 295 3.58 -22.23 13.46
N PHE A 296 3.75 -23.54 13.54
CA PHE A 296 5.06 -24.14 13.85
C PHE A 296 6.13 -23.79 12.81
N SER A 297 7.39 -23.66 13.25
CA SER A 297 8.52 -23.23 12.41
C SER A 297 8.81 -24.19 11.23
N LYS A 298 8.36 -25.44 11.31
CA LYS A 298 8.43 -26.41 10.20
C LYS A 298 7.43 -26.12 9.07
N MET A 299 6.38 -25.33 9.33
CA MET A 299 5.37 -24.98 8.34
C MET A 299 5.87 -23.80 7.47
N THR A 300 5.92 -24.00 6.15
CA THR A 300 6.30 -22.95 5.20
C THR A 300 5.11 -22.05 4.83
N LYS A 301 5.38 -20.81 4.37
CA LYS A 301 4.34 -19.88 3.90
C LYS A 301 3.48 -20.50 2.78
N SER A 302 4.11 -21.21 1.83
CA SER A 302 3.42 -21.87 0.72
C SER A 302 2.57 -23.07 1.16
N GLN A 303 3.05 -23.88 2.12
CA GLN A 303 2.27 -24.97 2.69
C GLN A 303 1.05 -24.43 3.46
N LEU A 304 1.25 -23.39 4.26
CA LEU A 304 0.18 -22.79 5.03
C LEU A 304 -0.89 -22.18 4.13
N ARG A 305 -0.52 -21.47 3.06
CA ARG A 305 -1.46 -20.99 2.05
C ARG A 305 -2.32 -22.13 1.50
N ARG A 306 -1.70 -23.24 1.08
CA ARG A 306 -2.44 -24.39 0.53
C ARG A 306 -3.45 -24.94 1.54
N ASN A 307 -3.07 -25.05 2.80
CA ASN A 307 -3.96 -25.50 3.87
C ASN A 307 -5.15 -24.53 4.05
N ILE A 308 -4.90 -23.22 4.09
CA ILE A 308 -5.95 -22.19 4.19
C ILE A 308 -6.92 -22.29 3.01
N SER A 309 -6.40 -22.34 1.77
CA SER A 309 -7.22 -22.48 0.56
C SER A 309 -8.09 -23.74 0.58
N GLN A 310 -7.55 -24.87 1.04
CA GLN A 310 -8.30 -26.12 1.14
C GLN A 310 -9.43 -26.06 2.17
N VAL A 311 -9.21 -25.40 3.29
CA VAL A 311 -10.23 -25.19 4.33
C VAL A 311 -11.35 -24.31 3.81
N PHE A 312 -11.02 -23.14 3.24
CA PHE A 312 -12.03 -22.23 2.71
C PHE A 312 -12.82 -22.82 1.55
N ASN A 313 -12.18 -23.61 0.67
CA ASN A 313 -12.89 -24.30 -0.40
C ASN A 313 -13.92 -25.32 0.13
N LYS A 314 -13.65 -25.97 1.27
CA LYS A 314 -14.56 -26.97 1.83
C LYS A 314 -15.63 -26.37 2.75
N SER A 315 -15.44 -25.15 3.23
CA SER A 315 -16.34 -24.49 4.17
C SER A 315 -17.74 -24.29 3.60
N GLN A 316 -18.73 -24.90 4.27
CA GLN A 316 -20.13 -24.64 3.97
C GLN A 316 -20.60 -23.33 4.63
N GLU A 317 -19.99 -22.96 5.76
CA GLU A 317 -20.30 -21.73 6.49
C GLU A 317 -20.01 -20.48 5.64
N LEU A 318 -18.83 -20.45 5.00
CA LEU A 318 -18.46 -19.38 4.06
C LEU A 318 -19.41 -19.35 2.85
N ARG A 319 -19.73 -20.52 2.25
CA ARG A 319 -20.69 -20.58 1.14
C ARG A 319 -22.07 -20.03 1.51
N ASN A 320 -22.56 -20.31 2.71
CA ASN A 320 -23.84 -19.79 3.19
C ASN A 320 -23.84 -18.27 3.36
N LEU A 321 -22.66 -17.68 3.62
CA LEU A 321 -22.45 -16.24 3.67
C LEU A 321 -22.22 -15.61 2.27
N GLY A 322 -22.39 -16.37 1.19
CA GLY A 322 -22.17 -15.89 -0.20
C GLY A 322 -20.69 -15.83 -0.61
N VAL A 323 -19.80 -16.36 0.22
CA VAL A 323 -18.35 -16.31 0.02
C VAL A 323 -17.93 -17.48 -0.89
N GLN A 324 -17.63 -17.19 -2.15
CA GLN A 324 -17.14 -18.17 -3.13
C GLN A 324 -15.62 -18.09 -3.32
N GLN A 325 -14.96 -19.23 -3.54
CA GLN A 325 -13.52 -19.26 -3.75
C GLN A 325 -13.07 -18.55 -5.02
N SER A 326 -13.88 -18.57 -6.08
CA SER A 326 -13.61 -17.83 -7.33
C SER A 326 -13.40 -16.34 -7.10
N HIS A 327 -13.98 -15.79 -6.03
CA HIS A 327 -13.90 -14.36 -5.72
C HIS A 327 -12.75 -14.03 -4.76
N MET A 328 -12.06 -15.05 -4.21
CA MET A 328 -10.95 -14.91 -3.29
C MET A 328 -9.60 -14.92 -4.01
N GLU A 329 -8.83 -13.86 -3.86
CA GLU A 329 -7.46 -13.80 -4.38
C GLU A 329 -6.46 -13.41 -3.28
N PHE A 330 -5.35 -14.15 -3.18
CA PHE A 330 -4.29 -13.81 -2.24
C PHE A 330 -3.39 -12.72 -2.81
N ILE A 331 -3.22 -11.64 -2.05
CA ILE A 331 -2.27 -10.58 -2.35
C ILE A 331 -0.94 -10.90 -1.66
N ASP A 332 0.06 -11.31 -2.44
CA ASP A 332 1.39 -11.68 -1.94
C ASP A 332 2.32 -10.50 -1.65
N GLU A 333 2.10 -9.40 -2.35
CA GLU A 333 3.03 -8.29 -2.47
C GLU A 333 2.29 -6.97 -2.27
N MET A 334 3.00 -5.95 -1.80
CA MET A 334 2.42 -4.63 -1.62
C MET A 334 2.07 -4.03 -2.99
N VAL A 335 0.92 -3.36 -3.08
CA VAL A 335 0.35 -2.84 -4.33
C VAL A 335 -0.03 -1.36 -4.19
N CYS A 336 -0.27 -0.67 -5.30
CA CYS A 336 -1.05 0.56 -5.34
C CYS A 336 -2.53 0.19 -5.46
N ASP A 337 -3.40 1.01 -4.86
CA ASP A 337 -4.86 0.85 -4.92
C ASP A 337 -5.41 1.14 -6.31
N GLU A 338 -6.71 0.87 -6.53
CA GLU A 338 -7.37 1.38 -7.73
C GLU A 338 -7.45 2.90 -7.66
N SER A 339 -7.18 3.56 -8.79
CA SER A 339 -7.12 5.01 -8.84
C SER A 339 -7.69 5.51 -10.15
N THR A 340 -8.21 6.73 -10.15
CA THR A 340 -8.67 7.38 -11.37
C THR A 340 -7.79 8.57 -11.73
N THR A 341 -7.62 8.81 -13.02
CA THR A 341 -7.03 10.05 -13.52
C THR A 341 -7.99 10.69 -14.49
N SER A 342 -8.35 11.95 -14.25
CA SER A 342 -9.13 12.75 -15.19
C SER A 342 -8.17 13.54 -16.07
N ALA A 343 -8.24 13.32 -17.38
CA ALA A 343 -7.46 14.04 -18.37
C ALA A 343 -8.32 14.26 -19.62
N TYR A 344 -8.26 15.45 -20.21
CA TYR A 344 -8.91 15.78 -21.48
C TYR A 344 -10.41 15.40 -21.52
N ASN A 345 -11.16 15.76 -20.48
CA ASN A 345 -12.60 15.47 -20.33
C ASN A 345 -12.99 13.98 -20.29
N ARG A 346 -12.04 13.07 -20.08
CA ARG A 346 -12.30 11.65 -19.79
C ARG A 346 -11.69 11.22 -18.46
N THR A 347 -12.30 10.21 -17.86
CA THR A 347 -11.80 9.57 -16.63
C THR A 347 -11.23 8.20 -16.97
N PHE A 348 -9.98 7.99 -16.62
CA PHE A 348 -9.24 6.75 -16.82
C PHE A 348 -9.13 5.99 -15.50
N TYR A 349 -9.36 4.68 -15.54
CA TYR A 349 -9.36 3.80 -14.37
C TYR A 349 -8.10 2.95 -14.35
N TRP A 350 -7.29 3.09 -13.30
CA TRP A 350 -6.06 2.33 -13.07
C TRP A 350 -6.36 1.13 -12.17
N PRO A 351 -6.04 -0.10 -12.60
CA PRO A 351 -6.24 -1.29 -11.78
C PRO A 351 -5.20 -1.36 -10.66
N MET A 352 -5.49 -2.13 -9.61
CA MET A 352 -4.49 -2.45 -8.58
C MET A 352 -3.21 -2.97 -9.22
N THR A 353 -2.06 -2.42 -8.81
CA THR A 353 -0.79 -2.67 -9.50
C THR A 353 0.33 -2.90 -8.51
N LYS A 354 1.18 -3.89 -8.77
CA LYS A 354 2.31 -4.26 -7.91
C LYS A 354 3.31 -3.11 -7.78
N ILE A 355 3.81 -2.88 -6.57
CA ILE A 355 4.91 -1.92 -6.35
C ILE A 355 6.14 -2.31 -7.19
N GLY A 356 6.72 -1.32 -7.86
CA GLY A 356 7.86 -1.51 -8.76
C GLY A 356 7.47 -1.86 -10.20
N THR A 357 6.17 -1.81 -10.54
CA THR A 357 5.67 -2.11 -11.88
C THR A 357 4.86 -0.95 -12.46
N THR A 358 4.75 -0.93 -13.78
CA THR A 358 3.96 0.06 -14.53
C THR A 358 2.65 -0.58 -14.96
N ALA A 359 1.53 0.08 -14.67
CA ALA A 359 0.24 -0.25 -15.25
C ALA A 359 0.09 0.39 -16.61
N GLU A 360 -0.57 -0.33 -17.50
CA GLU A 360 -0.89 0.12 -18.85
C GLU A 360 -2.40 0.00 -19.04
N ILE A 361 -3.02 1.06 -19.53
CA ILE A 361 -4.44 1.09 -19.85
C ILE A 361 -4.63 1.63 -21.27
N PRO A 362 -5.61 1.12 -22.04
CA PRO A 362 -5.88 1.65 -23.37
C PRO A 362 -6.36 3.10 -23.28
N CYS A 363 -5.87 3.96 -24.18
CA CYS A 363 -6.35 5.33 -24.34
C CYS A 363 -6.30 5.76 -25.81
N HIS A 364 -7.43 6.22 -26.34
CA HIS A 364 -7.54 6.85 -27.66
C HIS A 364 -6.69 6.15 -28.75
N ALA A 365 -5.52 6.69 -29.13
CA ALA A 365 -4.65 6.12 -30.17
C ALA A 365 -3.67 5.01 -29.71
N HIS A 366 -3.34 4.92 -28.41
CA HIS A 366 -2.32 4.00 -27.85
C HIS A 366 -2.65 3.54 -26.41
N VAL A 367 -1.65 3.49 -25.52
CA VAL A 367 -1.76 3.11 -24.11
C VAL A 367 -1.23 4.21 -23.21
N ALA A 368 -1.94 4.48 -22.12
CA ALA A 368 -1.48 5.33 -21.05
C ALA A 368 -0.70 4.45 -20.06
N THR A 369 0.38 5.00 -19.51
CA THR A 369 1.22 4.28 -18.54
C THR A 369 1.23 5.00 -17.21
N ARG A 370 1.26 4.26 -16.10
CA ARG A 370 1.41 4.84 -14.76
C ARG A 370 2.22 3.92 -13.88
N TYR A 371 3.23 4.46 -13.19
CA TYR A 371 4.13 3.67 -12.37
C TYR A 371 3.66 3.58 -10.92
N CYS A 372 3.62 2.37 -10.36
CA CYS A 372 3.37 2.15 -8.95
C CYS A 372 4.69 2.13 -8.16
N SER A 373 4.94 3.18 -7.38
CA SER A 373 6.19 3.38 -6.65
C SER A 373 6.10 2.87 -5.20
N PRO A 374 7.23 2.43 -4.60
CA PRO A 374 7.28 2.20 -3.16
C PRO A 374 7.21 3.54 -2.41
N LYS A 375 6.43 3.60 -1.32
CA LYS A 375 6.37 4.76 -0.44
C LYS A 375 7.76 5.10 0.13
N THR A 376 8.39 6.13 -0.43
CA THR A 376 9.62 6.72 0.11
C THR A 376 9.26 7.76 1.17
N VAL A 377 10.06 7.81 2.23
CA VAL A 377 9.91 8.78 3.32
C VAL A 377 10.22 10.17 2.76
N GLY A 378 9.19 10.91 2.33
CA GLY A 378 9.36 12.24 1.74
C GLY A 378 8.19 12.77 0.88
N HIS A 379 7.24 11.93 0.45
CA HIS A 379 6.06 12.44 -0.25
C HIS A 379 5.05 13.07 0.71
N PRO A 380 4.54 14.29 0.42
CA PRO A 380 3.43 14.89 1.16
C PRO A 380 2.20 13.97 1.09
N GLU A 381 1.45 13.89 2.18
CA GLU A 381 0.19 13.17 2.25
C GLU A 381 -0.76 13.66 1.15
N MET A 382 -1.08 12.81 0.17
CA MET A 382 -2.31 13.01 -0.60
C MET A 382 -3.49 12.56 0.25
N THR A 383 -4.35 13.53 0.53
CA THR A 383 -5.69 13.35 1.09
C THR A 383 -6.58 12.61 0.09
N SER A 384 -6.83 11.31 0.28
CA SER A 384 -8.13 10.66 0.00
C SER A 384 -8.09 9.14 0.20
N SER A 385 -8.44 8.69 1.40
CA SER A 385 -9.49 7.67 1.57
C SER A 385 -9.97 7.72 3.01
N GLN A 386 -11.14 8.33 3.18
CA GLN A 386 -11.91 8.24 4.41
C GLN A 386 -12.28 6.76 4.62
N ASN A 387 -12.12 6.29 5.87
CA ASN A 387 -12.43 4.94 6.37
C ASN A 387 -11.41 3.82 6.10
N MET A 388 -10.17 3.96 6.61
CA MET A 388 -9.37 2.77 6.94
C MET A 388 -9.13 2.71 8.46
N SER A 389 -9.67 1.68 9.11
CA SER A 389 -9.60 1.48 10.57
C SER A 389 -8.25 0.96 11.07
N SER A 390 -7.27 0.67 10.21
CA SER A 390 -5.88 0.51 10.65
C SER A 390 -4.87 0.58 9.48
N GLN A 391 -3.83 1.42 9.61
CA GLN A 391 -2.68 1.45 8.68
C GLN A 391 -1.89 0.12 8.66
N ASN A 392 -2.04 -0.74 9.67
CA ASN A 392 -1.32 -2.02 9.79
C ASN A 392 -1.91 -3.15 8.94
N CYS A 393 -3.10 -2.93 8.37
CA CYS A 393 -3.85 -3.93 7.62
C CYS A 393 -3.69 -3.78 6.09
N SER A 394 -3.45 -2.56 5.60
CA SER A 394 -3.51 -2.27 4.16
C SER A 394 -2.38 -2.93 3.35
N PRO A 395 -2.68 -3.64 2.24
CA PRO A 395 -1.69 -4.00 1.22
C PRO A 395 -1.23 -2.79 0.40
N PHE A 396 -1.97 -1.67 0.47
CA PHE A 396 -1.78 -0.47 -0.35
C PHE A 396 -0.70 0.44 0.22
N THR A 397 0.54 -0.04 0.22
CA THR A 397 1.69 0.79 0.61
C THR A 397 2.37 1.45 -0.60
N GLY A 398 1.89 1.16 -1.82
CA GLY A 398 2.36 1.78 -3.05
C GLY A 398 1.79 3.17 -3.23
N ILE A 399 2.55 4.05 -3.89
CA ILE A 399 2.08 5.38 -4.31
C ILE A 399 2.10 5.41 -5.83
N TRP A 400 0.95 5.72 -6.41
CA TRP A 400 0.86 6.02 -7.84
C TRP A 400 1.65 7.28 -8.18
N GLN A 401 2.55 7.17 -9.15
CA GLN A 401 3.17 8.33 -9.77
C GLN A 401 2.20 9.01 -10.74
N GLU A 402 2.58 10.16 -11.28
CA GLU A 402 1.80 10.84 -12.32
C GLU A 402 1.59 9.93 -13.53
N ALA A 403 0.38 9.97 -14.09
CA ALA A 403 0.04 9.22 -15.27
C ALA A 403 0.70 9.84 -16.51
N ASN A 404 1.41 9.02 -17.28
CA ASN A 404 1.94 9.43 -18.57
C ASN A 404 0.90 9.18 -19.65
N MET A 405 0.25 10.28 -20.08
CA MET A 405 -0.77 10.30 -21.13
C MET A 405 -0.20 10.71 -22.50
N SER A 406 1.12 10.89 -22.64
CA SER A 406 1.74 11.45 -23.86
C SER A 406 1.46 10.63 -25.12
N GLN A 407 1.38 9.31 -24.99
CA GLN A 407 1.14 8.42 -26.13
C GLN A 407 -0.33 8.42 -26.57
N CYS A 408 -1.27 8.85 -25.73
CA CYS A 408 -2.71 8.76 -26.04
C CYS A 408 -3.12 9.57 -27.29
N TYR A 409 -2.35 10.61 -27.63
CA TYR A 409 -2.63 11.52 -28.75
C TYR A 409 -1.41 11.71 -29.66
N ASN A 410 -0.44 10.78 -29.63
CA ASN A 410 0.63 10.80 -30.61
C ASN A 410 0.09 10.30 -31.96
N THR A 411 -0.14 11.21 -32.91
CA THR A 411 -0.71 10.91 -34.23
C THR A 411 0.35 10.71 -35.31
N GLU A 412 1.65 10.76 -34.99
CA GLU A 412 2.73 10.61 -35.98
C GLU A 412 2.62 9.30 -36.78
N GLN A 413 2.18 8.21 -36.14
CA GLN A 413 1.98 6.92 -36.82
C GLN A 413 0.78 6.94 -37.79
N ILE A 414 -0.25 7.75 -37.51
CA ILE A 414 -1.40 7.93 -38.42
C ILE A 414 -0.91 8.63 -39.69
N THR A 415 -0.22 9.76 -39.53
CA THR A 415 0.34 10.52 -40.66
C THR A 415 1.31 9.65 -41.47
N GLN A 416 2.21 8.92 -40.81
CA GLN A 416 3.17 8.08 -41.52
C GLN A 416 2.49 6.93 -42.27
N GLY A 417 1.50 6.27 -41.66
CA GLY A 417 0.74 5.21 -42.32
C GLY A 417 0.00 5.70 -43.56
N LEU A 418 -0.60 6.89 -43.50
CA LEU A 418 -1.24 7.50 -44.67
C LEU A 418 -0.22 7.88 -45.75
N LYS A 419 0.96 8.39 -45.39
CA LYS A 419 2.05 8.67 -46.35
C LYS A 419 2.56 7.42 -47.04
N ASP A 420 2.73 6.34 -46.28
CA ASP A 420 3.20 5.06 -46.81
C ASP A 420 2.21 4.57 -47.88
N ILE A 421 0.91 4.58 -47.59
CA ILE A 421 -0.14 4.19 -48.54
C ILE A 421 -0.23 5.16 -49.73
N GLU A 422 -0.19 6.47 -49.49
CA GLU A 422 -0.27 7.49 -50.55
C GLU A 422 0.87 7.30 -51.56
N SER A 423 2.05 6.89 -51.10
CA SER A 423 3.21 6.64 -51.96
C SER A 423 3.11 5.39 -52.83
N GLU A 424 2.14 4.49 -52.57
CA GLU A 424 1.93 3.29 -53.36
C GLU A 424 1.12 3.56 -54.64
N ASP A 425 1.50 2.91 -55.74
CA ASP A 425 0.69 2.87 -56.96
C ASP A 425 -0.50 1.92 -56.75
N ILE A 426 -1.72 2.45 -56.79
CA ILE A 426 -2.95 1.65 -56.65
C ILE A 426 -3.29 0.98 -57.99
N ASP A 427 -3.51 -0.32 -57.97
CA ASP A 427 -3.94 -1.15 -59.10
C ASP A 427 -4.98 -2.22 -58.70
N GLU A 428 -5.41 -3.04 -59.65
CA GLU A 428 -6.41 -4.09 -59.43
C GLU A 428 -5.93 -5.20 -58.47
N GLY A 429 -4.62 -5.39 -58.35
CA GLY A 429 -4.00 -6.42 -57.51
C GLY A 429 -3.90 -6.02 -56.05
N ASN A 430 -3.70 -4.74 -55.75
CA ASN A 430 -3.48 -4.26 -54.37
C ASN A 430 -4.63 -3.47 -53.75
N ILE A 431 -5.59 -2.95 -54.53
CA ILE A 431 -6.69 -2.09 -54.03
C ILE A 431 -7.48 -2.71 -52.87
N ASN A 432 -7.64 -4.04 -52.85
CA ASN A 432 -8.33 -4.72 -51.75
C ASN A 432 -7.60 -4.52 -50.41
N ASN A 433 -6.28 -4.67 -50.40
CA ASN A 433 -5.47 -4.50 -49.19
C ASN A 433 -5.42 -3.04 -48.79
N ILE A 434 -5.14 -2.14 -49.74
CA ILE A 434 -5.12 -0.69 -49.51
C ILE A 434 -6.45 -0.21 -48.92
N SER A 435 -7.59 -0.64 -49.48
CA SER A 435 -8.91 -0.25 -48.96
C SER A 435 -9.14 -0.64 -47.49
N LYS A 436 -8.53 -1.74 -47.03
CA LYS A 436 -8.63 -2.20 -45.64
C LYS A 436 -7.69 -1.42 -44.73
N GLU A 437 -6.48 -1.14 -45.18
CA GLU A 437 -5.51 -0.35 -44.43
C GLU A 437 -6.01 1.08 -44.21
N VAL A 438 -6.55 1.70 -45.26
CA VAL A 438 -7.16 3.04 -45.17
C VAL A 438 -8.38 3.03 -44.25
N LEU A 439 -9.20 1.97 -44.28
CA LEU A 439 -10.31 1.81 -43.34
C LEU A 439 -9.83 1.69 -41.88
N ASP A 440 -8.76 0.94 -41.62
CA ASP A 440 -8.22 0.77 -40.26
C ASP A 440 -7.70 2.10 -39.70
N ILE A 441 -6.98 2.86 -40.53
CA ILE A 441 -6.48 4.18 -40.15
C ILE A 441 -7.63 5.18 -39.95
N SER A 442 -8.62 5.21 -40.86
CA SER A 442 -9.71 6.18 -40.80
C SER A 442 -10.64 5.98 -39.60
N GLN A 443 -10.64 4.82 -38.92
CA GLN A 443 -11.35 4.67 -37.65
C GLN A 443 -10.87 5.64 -36.56
N LYS A 444 -9.67 6.21 -36.73
CA LYS A 444 -9.05 7.20 -35.85
C LYS A 444 -9.19 8.63 -36.40
N SER A 445 -10.10 8.86 -37.34
CA SER A 445 -10.30 10.15 -38.02
C SER A 445 -10.54 11.32 -37.07
N GLU A 446 -11.14 11.10 -35.90
CA GLU A 446 -11.35 12.15 -34.89
C GLU A 446 -10.04 12.84 -34.40
N TYR A 447 -8.88 12.24 -34.66
CA TYR A 447 -7.56 12.79 -34.34
C TYR A 447 -6.77 13.28 -35.55
N PHE A 448 -7.36 13.22 -36.75
CA PHE A 448 -6.67 13.67 -37.94
C PHE A 448 -6.36 15.16 -37.81
N LYS A 449 -5.13 15.53 -38.14
CA LYS A 449 -4.77 16.91 -38.44
C LYS A 449 -5.00 17.18 -39.93
N GLU A 450 -4.89 18.43 -40.33
CA GLU A 450 -5.10 18.87 -41.71
C GLU A 450 -4.37 18.01 -42.76
N GLU A 451 -3.07 17.76 -42.57
CA GLU A 451 -2.25 16.89 -43.44
C GLU A 451 -2.79 15.46 -43.55
N ASP A 452 -3.36 14.90 -42.47
CA ASP A 452 -3.93 13.54 -42.51
C ASP A 452 -5.23 13.51 -43.34
N VAL A 453 -6.01 14.58 -43.31
CA VAL A 453 -7.21 14.72 -44.15
C VAL A 453 -6.84 14.74 -45.62
N GLU A 454 -5.83 15.55 -45.98
CA GLU A 454 -5.32 15.64 -47.34
C GLU A 454 -4.87 14.27 -47.86
N LEU A 455 -3.97 13.60 -47.14
CA LEU A 455 -3.46 12.28 -47.52
C LEU A 455 -4.59 11.25 -47.67
N ALA A 456 -5.54 11.24 -46.73
CA ALA A 456 -6.67 10.32 -46.81
C ALA A 456 -7.53 10.60 -48.06
N VAL A 457 -7.81 11.87 -48.37
CA VAL A 457 -8.58 12.25 -49.57
C VAL A 457 -7.82 11.86 -50.85
N ASP A 458 -6.50 12.11 -50.91
CA ASP A 458 -5.64 11.73 -52.04
C ASP A 458 -5.70 10.23 -52.32
N ILE A 459 -5.59 9.41 -51.28
CA ILE A 459 -5.69 7.95 -51.42
C ILE A 459 -7.07 7.55 -51.96
N HIS A 460 -8.15 8.13 -51.43
CA HIS A 460 -9.50 7.82 -51.92
C HIS A 460 -9.67 8.24 -53.39
N GLU A 461 -9.13 9.39 -53.82
CA GLU A 461 -9.15 9.78 -55.23
C GLU A 461 -8.41 8.77 -56.12
N LYS A 462 -7.24 8.30 -55.70
CA LYS A 462 -6.48 7.24 -56.41
C LYS A 462 -7.26 5.92 -56.49
N MET A 463 -8.13 5.62 -55.51
CA MET A 463 -8.97 4.42 -55.52
C MET A 463 -10.18 4.52 -56.45
N VAL A 464 -10.74 5.72 -56.68
CA VAL A 464 -11.98 5.93 -57.47
C VAL A 464 -11.96 5.27 -58.87
N PRO A 465 -10.89 5.36 -59.68
CA PRO A 465 -10.82 4.73 -61.00
C PRO A 465 -11.01 3.20 -61.00
N PHE A 466 -10.72 2.53 -59.89
CA PHE A 466 -10.75 1.08 -59.77
C PHE A 466 -12.03 0.55 -59.14
N ILE A 467 -12.93 1.43 -58.68
CA ILE A 467 -14.22 1.04 -58.06
C ILE A 467 -15.06 0.15 -58.98
N SER A 468 -15.06 0.42 -60.29
CA SER A 468 -15.78 -0.39 -61.28
C SER A 468 -15.18 -1.78 -61.52
N LYS A 469 -14.01 -2.05 -60.96
CA LYS A 469 -13.23 -3.28 -61.15
C LYS A 469 -13.20 -4.17 -59.90
N VAL A 470 -13.75 -3.70 -58.78
CA VAL A 470 -13.83 -4.43 -57.51
C VAL A 470 -15.26 -4.77 -57.15
N SER A 471 -15.48 -5.75 -56.28
CA SER A 471 -16.84 -6.11 -55.84
C SER A 471 -17.53 -4.93 -55.13
N ALA A 472 -18.84 -4.75 -55.34
CA ALA A 472 -19.63 -3.75 -54.62
C ALA A 472 -19.45 -3.86 -53.10
N ASN A 473 -19.38 -5.07 -52.56
CA ASN A 473 -19.19 -5.31 -51.12
C ASN A 473 -17.88 -4.68 -50.58
N LEU A 474 -16.81 -4.70 -51.36
CA LEU A 474 -15.54 -4.06 -51.00
C LEU A 474 -15.70 -2.53 -50.95
N THR A 475 -16.31 -1.94 -51.97
CA THR A 475 -16.57 -0.50 -52.03
C THR A 475 -17.44 -0.03 -50.87
N LEU A 476 -18.51 -0.76 -50.56
CA LEU A 476 -19.43 -0.42 -49.46
C LEU A 476 -18.74 -0.61 -48.09
N ASN A 477 -18.15 -1.77 -47.83
CA ASN A 477 -17.66 -2.06 -46.47
C ASN A 477 -16.34 -1.38 -46.13
N ASN A 478 -15.52 -1.07 -47.13
CA ASN A 478 -14.20 -0.47 -46.91
C ASN A 478 -14.19 0.99 -47.33
N THR A 479 -14.35 1.28 -48.62
CA THR A 479 -14.18 2.64 -49.16
C THR A 479 -15.20 3.63 -48.60
N LEU A 480 -16.50 3.34 -48.71
CA LEU A 480 -17.54 4.23 -48.20
C LEU A 480 -17.58 4.32 -46.68
N ARG A 481 -17.23 3.22 -45.99
CA ARG A 481 -17.13 3.23 -44.53
C ARG A 481 -15.96 4.08 -44.04
N SER A 482 -14.85 4.03 -44.77
CA SER A 482 -13.69 4.90 -44.51
C SER A 482 -14.05 6.38 -44.73
N ILE A 483 -14.72 6.71 -45.84
CA ILE A 483 -15.23 8.06 -46.10
C ILE A 483 -16.19 8.52 -44.99
N ASN A 484 -17.11 7.65 -44.53
CA ASN A 484 -18.01 7.98 -43.42
C ASN A 484 -17.24 8.34 -42.13
N ASN A 485 -16.10 7.70 -41.88
CA ASN A 485 -15.25 8.06 -40.75
C ASN A 485 -14.61 9.44 -40.98
N LEU A 486 -14.20 9.80 -42.20
CA LEU A 486 -13.67 11.16 -42.47
C LEU A 486 -14.74 12.25 -42.23
N LEU A 487 -16.02 11.93 -42.34
CA LEU A 487 -17.11 12.84 -42.00
C LEU A 487 -17.32 13.03 -40.48
N THR A 488 -16.57 12.34 -39.61
CA THR A 488 -16.57 12.60 -38.16
C THR A 488 -15.48 13.58 -37.72
N ILE A 489 -14.63 14.04 -38.64
CA ILE A 489 -13.56 15.00 -38.36
C ILE A 489 -14.17 16.33 -37.93
N THR A 490 -13.49 17.05 -37.03
CA THR A 490 -13.97 18.34 -36.54
C THR A 490 -14.06 19.36 -37.67
N GLU A 491 -15.07 20.23 -37.60
CA GLU A 491 -15.31 21.27 -38.61
C GLU A 491 -14.11 22.22 -38.76
N GLU A 492 -13.38 22.47 -37.67
CA GLU A 492 -12.16 23.28 -37.66
C GLU A 492 -11.08 22.69 -38.57
N VAL A 493 -10.75 21.40 -38.40
CA VAL A 493 -9.72 20.73 -39.21
C VAL A 493 -10.15 20.60 -40.67
N LEU A 494 -11.43 20.30 -40.93
CA LEU A 494 -11.96 20.25 -42.29
C LEU A 494 -11.92 21.63 -42.98
N ALA A 495 -12.15 22.71 -42.23
CA ALA A 495 -12.07 24.07 -42.75
C ALA A 495 -10.63 24.48 -43.08
N GLU A 496 -9.64 24.06 -42.28
CA GLU A 496 -8.21 24.23 -42.58
C GLU A 496 -7.83 23.47 -43.86
N ALA A 497 -8.17 22.18 -43.94
CA ALA A 497 -7.85 21.35 -45.11
C ALA A 497 -8.55 21.82 -46.40
N GLU A 498 -9.74 22.43 -46.29
CA GLU A 498 -10.41 23.07 -47.43
C GLU A 498 -9.66 24.33 -47.90
N GLN A 499 -9.11 25.13 -46.98
CA GLN A 499 -8.35 26.33 -47.32
C GLN A 499 -7.03 26.01 -48.02
N GLU A 500 -6.34 24.95 -47.58
CA GLU A 500 -5.03 24.60 -48.11
C GLU A 500 -5.14 23.87 -49.46
N ASN A 501 -5.88 22.76 -49.52
CA ASN A 501 -5.90 21.86 -50.68
C ASN A 501 -7.31 21.48 -51.18
N ARG A 502 -8.35 22.21 -50.75
CA ARG A 502 -9.76 21.96 -51.11
C ARG A 502 -10.21 20.53 -50.80
N SER A 503 -9.67 19.95 -49.73
CA SER A 503 -9.84 18.53 -49.40
C SER A 503 -11.30 18.16 -49.11
N ALA A 504 -12.09 19.05 -48.51
CA ALA A 504 -13.51 18.79 -48.25
C ALA A 504 -14.31 18.77 -49.56
N ASN A 505 -14.07 19.71 -50.46
CA ASN A 505 -14.69 19.74 -51.78
C ASN A 505 -14.30 18.52 -52.64
N ARG A 506 -13.02 18.11 -52.58
CA ARG A 506 -12.53 16.89 -53.23
C ARG A 506 -13.21 15.64 -52.68
N LEU A 507 -13.38 15.55 -51.36
CA LEU A 507 -14.11 14.45 -50.72
C LEU A 507 -15.56 14.37 -51.19
N LEU A 508 -16.24 15.51 -51.39
CA LEU A 508 -17.59 15.54 -51.97
C LEU A 508 -17.61 15.00 -53.41
N ASN A 509 -16.65 15.40 -54.25
CA ASN A 509 -16.53 14.87 -55.61
C ASN A 509 -16.32 13.35 -55.62
N ILE A 510 -15.57 12.80 -54.66
CA ILE A 510 -15.40 11.35 -54.49
C ILE A 510 -16.74 10.68 -54.13
N ILE A 511 -17.47 11.25 -53.17
CA ILE A 511 -18.78 10.74 -52.73
C ILE A 511 -19.78 10.72 -53.91
N GLU A 512 -19.76 11.74 -54.76
CA GLU A 512 -20.61 11.82 -55.96
C GLU A 512 -20.19 10.83 -57.06
N ALA A 513 -18.88 10.62 -57.24
CA ALA A 513 -18.36 9.76 -58.31
C ALA A 513 -18.48 8.26 -58.03
N ILE A 514 -18.42 7.83 -56.77
CA ILE A 514 -18.46 6.40 -56.40
C ILE A 514 -19.76 5.71 -56.87
N PRO A 515 -20.97 6.25 -56.59
CA PRO A 515 -22.25 5.64 -56.99
C PRO A 515 -22.33 5.27 -58.48
N GLU A 516 -21.76 6.10 -59.36
CA GLU A 516 -21.77 5.87 -60.81
C GLU A 516 -20.89 4.69 -61.25
N LYS A 517 -19.95 4.27 -60.39
CA LYS A 517 -18.94 3.26 -60.68
C LYS A 517 -19.19 1.93 -59.98
N ILE A 518 -20.10 1.86 -59.00
CA ILE A 518 -20.39 0.61 -58.26
C ILE A 518 -20.92 -0.45 -59.23
N PRO A 519 -20.28 -1.63 -59.33
CA PRO A 519 -20.83 -2.71 -60.14
C PRO A 519 -22.08 -3.28 -59.48
N LEU A 520 -23.23 -3.13 -60.14
CA LEU A 520 -24.52 -3.65 -59.68
C LEU A 520 -24.71 -5.10 -60.14
N GLU A 521 -24.56 -6.05 -59.22
CA GLU A 521 -24.99 -7.44 -59.42
C GLU A 521 -26.52 -7.61 -59.21
N GLU A 522 -27.11 -6.80 -58.33
CA GLU A 522 -28.54 -6.75 -58.03
C GLU A 522 -29.24 -5.52 -58.65
N GLN A 523 -30.57 -5.44 -58.52
CA GLN A 523 -31.37 -4.33 -59.09
C GLN A 523 -31.18 -3.01 -58.33
N GLN A 524 -30.78 -3.08 -57.06
CA GLN A 524 -30.45 -1.92 -56.22
C GLN A 524 -29.43 -2.27 -55.16
N VAL A 525 -28.65 -1.29 -54.73
CA VAL A 525 -27.71 -1.37 -53.60
C VAL A 525 -27.93 -0.14 -52.74
N THR A 526 -27.97 -0.31 -51.42
CA THR A 526 -28.10 0.79 -50.47
C THR A 526 -27.17 0.56 -49.30
N ALA A 527 -26.44 1.60 -48.91
CA ALA A 527 -25.60 1.61 -47.72
C ALA A 527 -25.91 2.85 -46.87
N ILE A 528 -26.08 2.64 -45.57
CA ILE A 528 -26.41 3.68 -44.60
C ILE A 528 -25.40 3.55 -43.46
N TYR A 529 -24.71 4.66 -43.20
CA TYR A 529 -23.76 4.82 -42.11
C TYR A 529 -24.24 5.93 -41.17
N SER A 530 -23.42 6.31 -40.18
CA SER A 530 -23.76 7.36 -39.23
C SER A 530 -23.92 8.73 -39.86
N ASN A 531 -23.08 9.06 -40.85
CA ASN A 531 -22.99 10.40 -41.45
C ASN A 531 -23.15 10.39 -42.98
N LEU A 532 -23.31 9.22 -43.60
CA LEU A 532 -23.41 9.05 -45.05
C LEU A 532 -24.46 8.01 -45.40
N ALA A 533 -25.26 8.26 -46.43
CA ALA A 533 -26.15 7.28 -47.03
C ALA A 533 -26.05 7.36 -48.56
N ILE A 534 -25.88 6.20 -49.20
CA ILE A 534 -25.79 6.08 -50.66
C ILE A 534 -26.75 5.00 -51.13
N GLY A 535 -27.51 5.30 -52.18
CA GLY A 535 -28.40 4.37 -52.86
C GLY A 535 -28.17 4.41 -54.36
N VAL A 536 -28.04 3.24 -54.98
CA VAL A 536 -27.88 3.08 -56.42
C VAL A 536 -28.89 2.05 -56.90
N ALA A 537 -29.70 2.39 -57.91
CA ALA A 537 -30.65 1.46 -58.50
C ALA A 537 -30.53 1.44 -60.02
N LYS A 538 -30.61 0.24 -60.58
CA LYS A 538 -30.67 0.03 -62.01
C LYS A 538 -32.11 0.17 -62.49
N VAL A 539 -32.34 1.15 -63.36
CA VAL A 539 -33.66 1.41 -63.95
C VAL A 539 -33.68 1.07 -65.43
N ASN A 540 -34.76 0.45 -65.90
CA ASN A 540 -34.98 0.25 -67.33
C ASN A 540 -35.70 1.48 -67.89
N ARG A 541 -35.05 2.18 -68.81
CA ARG A 541 -35.55 3.42 -69.43
C ARG A 541 -36.95 3.27 -70.02
N ASP A 542 -37.29 2.13 -70.60
CA ASP A 542 -38.55 1.93 -71.33
C ASP A 542 -39.73 1.57 -70.42
N THR A 543 -39.44 1.13 -69.19
CA THR A 543 -40.45 0.66 -68.22
C THR A 543 -40.43 1.45 -66.91
N PHE A 544 -39.68 2.55 -66.84
CA PHE A 544 -39.54 3.34 -65.62
C PHE A 544 -40.74 4.27 -65.42
N ASP A 545 -41.53 4.02 -64.39
CA ASP A 545 -42.71 4.80 -63.99
C ASP A 545 -42.53 5.56 -62.66
N GLY A 546 -41.33 5.51 -62.08
CA GLY A 546 -40.94 6.18 -60.84
C GLY A 546 -40.26 5.24 -59.86
N LEU A 547 -39.44 5.79 -58.96
CA LEU A 547 -38.83 5.05 -57.85
C LEU A 547 -39.02 5.85 -56.56
N PHE A 548 -39.59 5.22 -55.54
CA PHE A 548 -39.77 5.83 -54.23
C PHE A 548 -38.67 5.38 -53.29
N TYR A 549 -37.96 6.35 -52.69
CA TYR A 549 -36.99 6.11 -51.62
C TYR A 549 -37.54 6.68 -50.31
N GLY A 550 -37.93 5.82 -49.39
CA GLY A 550 -38.41 6.17 -48.05
C GLY A 550 -38.62 4.93 -47.18
N PRO A 551 -38.71 5.07 -45.84
CA PRO A 551 -39.07 3.96 -44.97
C PRO A 551 -40.49 3.50 -45.30
N ASN A 552 -40.68 2.18 -45.47
CA ASN A 552 -42.01 1.56 -45.55
C ASN A 552 -42.80 1.78 -44.26
#